data_AF-G7TLR2-F1
#
_entry.id   AF-G7TLR2-F1
#
_cell.length_a   1.000
_cell.length_b   1.000
_cell.length_c   1.000
_cell.angle_alpha   90.00
_cell.angle_beta   90.00
_cell.angle_gamma   90.00
#
_symmetry.space_group_name_H-M   'P 1'
#
loop_
_entity.id
_entity.type
_entity.pdbx_description
1 polymer ?
#
loop_
_entity_poly.entity_id
_entity_poly.type
_entity_poly.pdbx_seq_one_letter_code
_entity_poly.pdbx_strand_id
1 'polypeptide(L)' 'MSSKRYTDEFKIEAVRQVTDRGFKVAEVAQRLGVTTHSLYA' A
#
# COMPACT_ATOMS: atom_id res chain seq x y z
N MET A 1 16.18 -12.47 -2.96
CA MET A 1 15.26 -11.34 -2.69
C MET A 1 14.14 -11.88 -1.82
N SER A 2 14.16 -11.63 -0.51
CA SER A 2 13.07 -12.05 0.37
C SER A 2 11.85 -11.17 0.09
N SER A 3 10.73 -11.78 -0.29
CA SER A 3 9.46 -11.06 -0.42
C SER A 3 9.10 -10.49 0.95
N LYS A 4 9.14 -9.15 1.09
CA LYS A 4 8.62 -8.48 2.29
C LYS A 4 7.12 -8.80 2.36
N ARG A 5 6.74 -9.67 3.29
CA ARG A 5 5.34 -9.98 3.57
C ARG A 5 4.79 -8.89 4.48
N TYR A 6 3.89 -8.09 3.94
CA TYR A 6 3.10 -7.15 4.73
C TYR A 6 1.94 -7.89 5.40
N THR A 7 1.53 -7.43 6.57
CA THR A 7 0.34 -7.94 7.25
C THR A 7 -0.92 -7.58 6.47
N ASP A 8 -1.99 -8.34 6.65
CA ASP A 8 -3.28 -8.04 6.01
C ASP A 8 -3.81 -6.68 6.46
N GLU A 9 -3.60 -6.31 7.72
CA GLU A 9 -3.93 -4.99 8.26
C GLU A 9 -3.27 -3.85 7.48
N PHE A 10 -1.99 -4.02 7.13
CA PHE A 10 -1.25 -3.03 6.33
C PHE A 10 -1.86 -2.90 4.92
N LYS A 11 -2.19 -4.03 4.28
CA LYS A 11 -2.82 -4.01 2.94
C LYS A 11 -4.20 -3.34 2.99
N ILE A 12 -5.00 -3.63 4.01
CA ILE A 12 -6.33 -3.05 4.20
C ILE A 12 -6.24 -1.54 4.39
N GLU A 13 -5.31 -1.05 5.21
CA GLU A 13 -5.12 0.39 5.43
C GLU A 13 -4.67 1.10 4.14
N ALA A 14 -3.77 0.49 3.37
CA ALA A 14 -3.36 1.04 2.08
C ALA A 14 -4.55 1.14 1.10
N VAL A 15 -5.42 0.14 1.06
CA VAL A 15 -6.65 0.17 0.23
C VAL A 15 -7.60 1.27 0.71
N ARG A 16 -7.87 1.37 2.01
CA ARG A 16 -8.73 2.43 2.58
C ARG A 16 -8.24 3.83 2.26
N GLN A 17 -6.93 4.06 2.25
CA GLN A 17 -6.38 5.36 1.87
C GLN A 17 -6.65 5.70 0.40
N VAL A 18 -6.70 4.70 -0.48
CA VAL A 18 -7.04 4.90 -1.90
C VAL A 18 -8.55 5.06 -2.09
N THR A 19 -9.37 4.22 -1.46
CA THR A 19 -10.83 4.19 -1.68
C THR A 19 -11.55 5.29 -0.91
N ASP A 20 -11.27 5.41 0.40
CA ASP A 20 -12.08 6.22 1.30
C ASP A 20 -11.57 7.66 1.31
N ARG A 21 -10.25 7.85 1.20
CA ARG A 21 -9.61 9.17 1.20
C ARG A 21 -9.30 9.67 -0.21
N GLY A 22 -9.43 8.83 -1.24
CA GLY A 22 -9.17 9.20 -2.63
C GLY A 22 -7.71 9.47 -2.97
N PHE A 23 -6.75 9.01 -2.14
CA PHE A 23 -5.33 9.22 -2.43
C PHE A 23 -4.88 8.38 -3.63
N LYS A 24 -3.93 8.92 -4.40
CA LYS A 24 -3.32 8.17 -5.50
C LYS A 24 -2.47 7.04 -4.92
N VAL A 25 -2.50 5.87 -5.56
CA VAL A 25 -1.70 4.69 -5.17
C VAL A 25 -0.21 5.03 -5.01
N ALA A 26 0.33 5.89 -5.89
CA ALA A 26 1.73 6.34 -5.81
C ALA A 26 2.02 7.16 -4.54
N GLU A 27 1.08 7.99 -4.11
CA GLU A 27 1.20 8.80 -2.90
C GLU A 27 1.10 7.93 -1.64
N VAL A 28 0.17 6.97 -1.63
CA VAL A 28 0.04 5.98 -0.55
C VAL A 28 1.32 5.15 -0.44
N ALA A 29 1.87 4.68 -1.56
CA ALA A 29 3.12 3.93 -1.59
C ALA A 29 4.29 4.75 -1.04
N GLN A 30 4.42 6.02 -1.44
CA GLN A 30 5.45 6.92 -0.94
C GLN A 30 5.33 7.18 0.58
N ARG A 31 4.12 7.43 1.08
CA ARG A 31 3.85 7.66 2.51
C ARG A 31 4.14 6.42 3.37
N LEU A 32 3.80 5.24 2.85
CA LEU A 32 4.02 3.97 3.54
C LEU A 32 5.46 3.43 3.35
N GLY A 33 6.30 4.10 2.55
CA GLY A 33 7.67 3.67 2.29
C GLY A 33 7.76 2.34 1.51
N VAL A 34 6.73 2.03 0.71
CA VAL A 34 6.65 0.81 -0.10
C VAL A 34 6.65 1.13 -1.58
N THR A 35 6.90 0.10 -2.40
CA THR A 35 6.73 0.24 -3.85
C THR A 35 5.26 0.07 -4.23
N THR A 36 4.82 0.73 -5.29
CA THR A 36 3.45 0.56 -5.83
C THR A 36 3.16 -0.90 -6.18
N HIS A 37 4.15 -1.66 -6.65
CA HIS A 37 4.04 -3.09 -6.90
C HIS A 37 3.63 -3.88 -5.65
N SER A 38 4.06 -3.46 -4.46
CA SER A 38 3.69 -4.12 -3.20
C SER A 38 2.20 -3.96 -2.85
N LEU A 39 1.52 -2.98 -3.46
CA LEU A 39 0.09 -2.75 -3.28
C LEU A 39 -0.77 -3.50 -4.32
N TYR A 40 -0.16 -4.01 -5.40
CA TYR A 40 -0.82 -4.83 -6.42
C TYR A 40 -0.54 -6.34 -6.29
N ALA A 41 0.41 -6.72 -5.42
CA ALA A 41 0.83 -8.11 -5.19
C ALA A 41 0.10 -8.77 -4.01
#